data_AF-A0A252D0W1-F1
#
_entry.id   AF-A0A252D0W1-F1
#
_cell.length_a   1.000
_cell.length_b   1.000
_cell.length_c   1.000
_cell.angle_alpha   90.00
_cell.angle_beta   90.00
_cell.angle_gamma   90.00
#
_symmetry.space_group_name_H-M   'P 1'
#
loop_
_entity.id
_entity.type
_entity.pdbx_description
1 polymer ?
#
loop_
_entity_poly.entity_id
_entity_poly.type
_entity_poly.pdbx_seq_one_letter_code
_entity_poly.pdbx_strand_id
1 'polypeptide(L)'
;MGRSDTPENHQWANQIAARIQADIDHPDGGFFDPTLAKYLEIKQLTTITQLRNLKQPPKLGELWHEFVGWKLQTKQIQKTTYKKNCIVYTNFIKDFLDYSLNLDTANNLIKYLLVKQSNCQQIKKLFGLLSNMCQRATSNQRLTLDYFQEGKKTYTVTKKSQQLLRRL
;
A
#
# COMPACT_ATOMS: atom_id res chain seq x y z
N MET A 1 -12.54 11.42 37.83
CA MET A 1 -13.89 11.11 38.36
C MET A 1 -14.42 9.91 37.61
N GLY A 2 -14.60 8.76 38.27
CA GLY A 2 -15.21 7.57 37.69
C GLY A 2 -16.40 7.16 38.55
N ARG A 3 -17.52 6.77 37.93
CA ARG A 3 -18.65 6.21 38.66
C ARG A 3 -18.28 4.81 39.17
N SER A 4 -18.73 4.47 40.37
CA SER A 4 -18.47 3.17 40.99
C SER A 4 -19.26 2.07 40.29
N ASP A 5 -18.72 0.85 40.29
CA ASP A 5 -19.36 -0.31 39.67
C ASP A 5 -20.58 -0.75 40.51
N THR A 6 -21.76 -0.22 40.17
CA THR A 6 -23.03 -0.55 40.81
C THR A 6 -24.07 -0.97 39.76
N PRO A 7 -25.08 -1.79 40.12
CA PRO A 7 -26.13 -2.20 39.19
C PRO A 7 -26.85 -1.04 38.51
N GLU A 8 -27.06 0.08 39.21
CA GLU A 8 -27.68 1.29 38.69
C GLU A 8 -26.79 1.98 37.65
N ASN A 9 -25.48 2.03 37.90
CA ASN A 9 -24.51 2.59 36.96
C ASN A 9 -24.34 1.70 35.72
N HIS A 10 -24.49 0.39 35.86
CA HIS A 10 -24.58 -0.56 34.75
C HIS A 10 -25.82 -0.31 33.88
N GLN A 11 -26.99 -0.13 34.49
CA GLN A 11 -28.21 0.19 33.75
C GLN A 11 -28.10 1.54 33.04
N TRP A 12 -27.55 2.54 33.72
CA TRP A 12 -27.27 3.85 33.11
C TRP A 12 -26.31 3.73 31.93
N ALA A 13 -25.21 2.99 32.07
CA ALA A 13 -24.25 2.77 30.99
C ALA A 13 -24.88 2.04 29.79
N ASN A 14 -25.70 1.02 30.05
CA ASN A 14 -26.42 0.29 29.01
C ASN A 14 -27.43 1.18 28.26
N GLN A 15 -28.11 2.09 28.96
CA GLN A 15 -29.02 3.04 28.32
C GLN A 15 -28.27 4.04 27.43
N ILE A 16 -27.09 4.50 27.86
CA ILE A 16 -26.23 5.36 27.04
C ILE A 16 -25.71 4.60 25.82
N ALA A 17 -25.24 3.35 26.00
CA ALA A 17 -24.79 2.51 24.91
C ALA A 17 -25.89 2.24 23.88
N ALA A 18 -27.12 1.95 24.34
CA ALA A 18 -28.26 1.74 23.45
C ALA A 18 -28.61 3.01 22.64
N ARG A 19 -28.51 4.20 23.23
CA ARG A 19 -28.73 5.47 22.53
C ARG A 19 -27.64 5.73 21.49
N ILE A 20 -26.37 5.48 21.84
CA ILE A 20 -25.25 5.61 20.89
C ILE A 20 -25.42 4.64 19.72
N GLN A 21 -25.84 3.40 20.00
CA GLN A 21 -26.08 2.40 18.96
C GLN A 21 -27.22 2.81 18.03
N ALA A 22 -28.33 3.33 18.58
CA ALA A 22 -29.45 3.83 17.78
C ALA A 22 -29.08 5.04 16.91
N ASP A 23 -28.16 5.89 17.38
CA ASP A 23 -27.62 7.03 16.62
C ASP A 23 -26.72 6.56 15.46
N ILE A 24 -25.86 5.56 15.72
CA ILE A 24 -24.98 4.94 14.71
C ILE A 24 -25.79 4.19 13.63
N ASP A 25 -26.84 3.48 14.03
CA ASP A 25 -27.64 2.65 13.14
C ASP A 25 -28.61 3.47 12.26
N HIS A 26 -28.71 4.79 12.47
CA HIS A 26 -29.59 5.65 11.68
C HIS A 26 -28.96 5.98 10.32
N PRO A 27 -29.51 5.49 9.19
CA PRO A 27 -28.82 5.44 7.89
C PRO A 27 -28.63 6.79 7.18
N ASP A 28 -29.24 7.86 7.69
CA ASP A 28 -29.25 9.20 7.07
C ASP A 28 -28.51 10.27 7.89
N GLY A 29 -27.95 9.91 9.07
CA GLY A 29 -27.25 10.86 9.94
C GLY A 29 -28.14 11.99 10.49
N GLY A 30 -29.47 11.83 10.50
CA GLY A 30 -30.44 12.89 10.86
C GLY A 30 -30.36 13.42 12.30
N PHE A 31 -29.60 12.76 13.18
CA PHE A 31 -29.33 13.19 14.56
C PHE A 31 -27.99 13.92 14.74
N PHE A 32 -27.18 14.02 13.68
CA PHE A 32 -25.93 14.76 13.73
C PHE A 32 -26.19 16.27 13.75
N ASP A 33 -25.53 16.98 14.67
CA ASP A 33 -25.69 18.43 14.82
C ASP A 33 -25.40 19.16 13.49
N PRO A 34 -26.37 19.87 12.90
CA PRO A 34 -26.21 20.54 11.61
C PRO A 34 -25.13 21.65 11.63
N THR A 35 -24.78 22.18 12.81
CA THR A 35 -23.69 23.16 12.96
C THR A 35 -22.31 22.52 12.85
N LEU A 36 -22.22 21.20 13.02
CA LEU A 36 -21.02 20.39 12.82
C LEU A 36 -20.94 19.79 11.40
N ALA A 37 -21.87 20.12 10.51
CA ALA A 37 -21.87 19.62 9.13
C ALA A 37 -20.57 19.90 8.36
N LYS A 38 -19.84 20.98 8.68
CA LYS A 38 -18.50 21.25 8.11
C LYS A 38 -17.46 20.17 8.44
N TYR A 39 -17.68 19.37 9.49
CA TYR A 39 -16.85 18.23 9.87
C TYR A 39 -17.35 16.91 9.29
N LEU A 40 -18.58 16.83 8.79
CA LEU A 40 -19.02 15.71 7.93
C LEU A 40 -18.27 15.71 6.59
N GLU A 41 -17.80 16.88 6.14
CA GLU A 41 -16.87 17.03 5.01
C GLU A 41 -15.44 16.56 5.32
N ILE A 42 -15.18 15.96 6.50
CA ILE A 42 -14.03 15.07 6.65
C ILE A 42 -14.32 13.87 5.74
N LYS A 43 -13.90 14.05 4.47
CA LYS A 43 -13.82 13.10 3.37
C LYS A 43 -14.19 11.72 3.83
N GLN A 44 -15.39 11.28 3.46
CA GLN A 44 -15.82 9.88 3.45
C GLN A 44 -14.64 8.97 3.75
N LEU A 45 -14.48 8.61 5.04
CA LEU A 45 -13.57 7.54 5.43
C LEU A 45 -13.97 6.39 4.54
N THR A 46 -13.12 6.13 3.57
CA THR A 46 -13.49 5.59 2.28
C THR A 46 -14.25 4.32 2.54
N THR A 47 -15.56 4.45 2.39
CA THR A 47 -16.59 3.43 2.48
C THR A 47 -15.99 2.04 2.53
N ILE A 48 -15.99 1.43 3.74
CA ILE A 48 -15.63 0.02 4.01
C ILE A 48 -16.64 -0.94 3.33
N THR A 49 -17.30 -0.50 2.27
CA THR A 49 -18.47 -1.14 1.67
C THR A 49 -18.18 -1.51 0.22
N GLN A 50 -17.02 -2.11 -0.05
CA GLN A 50 -16.86 -3.02 -1.21
C GLN A 50 -15.94 -4.20 -0.85
N LEU A 51 -16.20 -4.88 0.27
CA LEU A 51 -15.80 -6.28 0.49
C LEU A 51 -16.63 -7.24 -0.40
N ARG A 52 -16.96 -6.85 -1.63
CA ARG A 52 -17.56 -7.75 -2.62
C ARG A 52 -16.42 -8.50 -3.29
N ASN A 53 -16.18 -9.70 -2.77
CA ASN A 53 -15.13 -10.64 -3.15
C ASN A 53 -13.74 -10.16 -2.73
N LEU A 54 -13.31 -10.56 -1.52
CA LEU A 54 -11.89 -10.64 -1.18
C LEU A 54 -11.22 -11.63 -2.15
N LYS A 55 -10.93 -11.19 -3.37
CA LYS A 55 -9.89 -11.78 -4.19
C LYS A 55 -8.67 -11.77 -3.29
N GLN A 56 -8.16 -12.95 -2.96
CA GLN A 56 -6.94 -13.06 -2.18
C GLN A 56 -5.91 -12.09 -2.77
N PRO A 57 -5.23 -11.28 -1.94
CA PRO A 57 -4.25 -10.34 -2.42
C PRO A 57 -3.25 -11.10 -3.31
N PRO A 58 -3.04 -10.62 -4.56
CA PRO A 58 -2.25 -11.36 -5.53
C PRO A 58 -0.83 -11.56 -5.00
N LYS A 59 -0.24 -12.72 -5.31
CA LYS A 59 1.14 -12.98 -4.95
C LYS A 59 2.07 -12.03 -5.71
N LEU A 60 3.15 -11.59 -5.07
CA LEU A 60 4.16 -10.75 -5.70
C LEU A 60 4.71 -11.42 -6.98
N GLY A 61 4.94 -12.73 -6.92
CA GLY A 61 5.44 -13.50 -8.05
C GLY A 61 4.46 -13.50 -9.23
N GLU A 62 3.16 -13.62 -9.00
CA GLU A 62 2.18 -13.58 -10.09
C GLU A 62 2.20 -12.23 -10.81
N LEU A 63 2.17 -11.13 -10.05
CA LEU A 63 2.21 -9.78 -10.60
C LEU A 63 3.53 -9.51 -11.33
N TRP A 64 4.65 -9.98 -10.77
CA TRP A 64 5.97 -9.80 -11.36
C TRP A 64 6.10 -10.54 -12.70
N HIS A 65 5.74 -11.82 -12.74
CA HIS A 65 5.83 -12.62 -13.96
C HIS A 65 4.88 -12.11 -15.04
N GLU A 66 3.64 -11.73 -14.68
CA GLU A 66 2.69 -11.12 -15.63
C GLU A 66 3.25 -9.80 -16.19
N PHE A 67 3.78 -8.94 -15.33
CA PHE A 67 4.34 -7.65 -15.73
C PHE A 67 5.54 -7.80 -16.67
N VAL A 68 6.47 -8.70 -16.35
CA VAL A 68 7.65 -8.91 -17.19
C VAL A 68 7.25 -9.60 -18.50
N GLY A 69 6.32 -10.55 -18.47
CA GLY A 69 5.75 -11.18 -19.66
C GLY A 69 5.09 -10.15 -20.58
N TRP A 70 4.27 -9.26 -20.02
CA TRP A 70 3.66 -8.14 -20.74
C TRP A 70 4.69 -7.22 -21.37
N LYS A 71 5.76 -6.84 -20.64
CA LYS A 71 6.84 -6.01 -21.20
C LYS A 71 7.54 -6.69 -22.38
N LEU A 72 7.70 -8.01 -22.34
CA LEU A 72 8.30 -8.77 -23.43
C LEU A 72 7.37 -8.85 -24.65
N GLN A 73 6.10 -9.15 -24.43
CA GLN A 73 5.07 -9.25 -25.49
C GLN A 73 4.87 -7.91 -26.20
N THR A 74 4.82 -6.81 -25.45
CA THR A 74 4.66 -5.45 -25.98
C THR A 74 5.95 -4.83 -26.51
N LYS A 75 7.05 -5.59 -26.55
CA LYS A 75 8.39 -5.14 -27.00
C LYS A 75 8.95 -3.94 -26.22
N GLN A 76 8.44 -3.68 -25.01
CA GLN A 76 8.99 -2.68 -24.08
C GLN A 76 10.39 -3.09 -23.56
N ILE A 77 10.71 -4.38 -23.62
CA ILE A 77 12.05 -4.91 -23.40
C ILE A 77 12.41 -5.95 -24.48
N GLN A 78 13.70 -6.04 -24.82
CA GLN A 78 14.19 -7.09 -25.70
C GLN A 78 14.38 -8.43 -24.96
N LYS A 79 14.31 -9.55 -25.68
CA LYS A 79 14.58 -10.89 -25.14
C LYS A 79 15.95 -11.01 -24.46
N THR A 80 16.96 -10.32 -24.98
CA THR A 80 18.31 -10.25 -24.41
C THR A 80 18.32 -9.55 -23.06
N THR A 81 17.63 -8.42 -22.93
CA THR A 81 17.44 -7.67 -21.68
C THR A 81 16.70 -8.50 -20.64
N TYR A 82 15.66 -9.24 -21.06
CA TYR A 82 14.94 -10.15 -20.17
C TYR A 82 15.88 -11.22 -19.57
N LYS A 83 16.63 -11.94 -20.41
CA LYS A 83 17.54 -12.99 -19.96
C LYS A 83 18.65 -12.47 -19.04
N LYS A 84 19.18 -11.27 -19.29
CA LYS A 84 20.29 -10.72 -18.49
C LYS A 84 19.82 -10.01 -17.22
N ASN A 85 18.81 -9.15 -17.31
CA ASN A 85 18.46 -8.23 -16.22
C ASN A 85 17.26 -8.71 -15.42
N CYS A 86 16.21 -9.23 -16.06
CA CYS A 86 15.02 -9.65 -15.33
C CYS A 86 15.30 -10.84 -14.42
N ILE A 87 16.18 -11.77 -14.82
CA ILE A 87 16.61 -12.87 -13.95
C ILE A 87 17.29 -12.35 -12.68
N VAL A 88 18.20 -11.38 -12.81
CA VAL A 88 18.89 -10.76 -11.67
C VAL A 88 17.89 -10.06 -10.74
N TYR A 89 16.92 -9.35 -11.30
CA TYR A 89 15.86 -8.72 -10.53
C TYR A 89 14.95 -9.72 -9.82
N THR A 90 14.56 -10.80 -10.49
CA THR A 90 13.80 -11.90 -9.88
C THR A 90 14.60 -12.51 -8.72
N ASN A 91 15.91 -12.69 -8.86
CA ASN A 91 16.77 -13.20 -7.79
C ASN A 91 16.81 -12.29 -6.56
N PHE A 92 16.67 -10.97 -6.72
CA PHE A 92 16.61 -10.04 -5.58
C PHE A 92 15.30 -10.12 -4.80
N ILE A 93 14.21 -10.55 -5.42
CA ILE A 93 12.90 -10.64 -4.80
C ILE A 93 12.44 -12.09 -4.59
N LYS A 94 13.29 -13.08 -4.88
CA LYS A 94 12.94 -14.50 -4.92
C LYS A 94 12.28 -14.99 -3.62
N ASP A 95 12.82 -14.53 -2.49
CA ASP A 95 12.37 -14.90 -1.15
C ASP A 95 11.00 -14.30 -0.82
N PHE A 96 10.47 -13.40 -1.66
CA PHE A 96 9.20 -12.72 -1.48
C PHE A 96 8.14 -13.11 -2.54
N LEU A 97 8.49 -13.94 -3.54
CA LEU A 97 7.61 -14.23 -4.68
C LEU A 97 6.29 -14.92 -4.28
N ASP A 98 6.34 -15.79 -3.27
CA ASP A 98 5.16 -16.55 -2.82
C ASP A 98 4.27 -15.77 -1.85
N TYR A 99 4.72 -14.61 -1.38
CA TYR A 99 3.98 -13.79 -0.43
C TYR A 99 2.92 -12.95 -1.16
N SER A 100 1.75 -12.83 -0.55
CA SER A 100 0.72 -11.91 -1.00
C SER A 100 1.21 -10.47 -0.89
N LEU A 101 1.03 -9.69 -1.96
CA LEU A 101 1.49 -8.30 -1.96
C LEU A 101 0.52 -7.41 -1.16
N ASN A 102 0.95 -7.07 0.05
CA ASN A 102 0.32 -6.13 0.97
C ASN A 102 1.37 -5.16 1.55
N LEU A 103 0.91 -4.21 2.37
CA LEU A 103 1.78 -3.17 2.95
C LEU A 103 2.95 -3.77 3.77
N ASP A 104 2.68 -4.78 4.60
CA ASP A 104 3.71 -5.40 5.44
C ASP A 104 4.77 -6.12 4.61
N THR A 105 4.35 -6.91 3.63
CA THR A 105 5.25 -7.63 2.72
C THR A 105 6.08 -6.65 1.89
N ALA A 106 5.46 -5.56 1.39
CA ALA A 106 6.16 -4.52 0.66
C ALA A 106 7.21 -3.82 1.54
N ASN A 107 6.86 -3.47 2.78
CA ASN A 107 7.79 -2.86 3.74
C ASN A 107 8.95 -3.78 4.10
N ASN A 108 8.69 -5.07 4.29
CA ASN A 108 9.73 -6.08 4.56
C ASN A 108 10.66 -6.24 3.35
N LEU A 109 10.11 -6.25 2.12
CA LEU A 109 10.92 -6.28 0.91
C LEU A 109 11.77 -5.02 0.76
N ILE A 110 11.19 -3.83 1.03
CA ILE A 110 11.92 -2.55 0.98
C ILE A 110 13.11 -2.59 1.95
N LYS A 111 12.89 -3.01 3.20
CA LYS A 111 13.95 -3.16 4.21
C LYS A 111 15.02 -4.16 3.75
N TYR A 112 14.61 -5.32 3.25
CA TYR A 112 15.53 -6.34 2.74
C TYR A 112 16.42 -5.82 1.60
N LEU A 113 15.83 -5.09 0.65
CA LEU A 113 16.58 -4.50 -0.46
C LEU A 113 17.50 -3.36 0.00
N LEU A 114 17.09 -2.53 0.97
CA LEU A 114 17.90 -1.44 1.50
C LEU A 114 19.22 -1.90 2.15
N VAL A 115 19.22 -3.08 2.78
CA VAL A 115 20.42 -3.66 3.39
C VAL A 115 21.49 -4.02 2.35
N LYS A 116 21.11 -4.33 1.10
CA LYS A 116 22.03 -4.78 0.04
C LYS A 116 22.71 -3.59 -0.69
N GLN A 117 23.49 -2.78 0.03
CA GLN A 117 24.09 -1.54 -0.48
C GLN A 117 24.98 -1.72 -1.74
N SER A 118 25.67 -2.85 -1.88
CA SER A 118 26.56 -3.13 -3.02
C SER A 118 25.86 -3.10 -4.38
N ASN A 119 24.54 -3.31 -4.42
CA ASN A 119 23.75 -3.38 -5.65
C ASN A 119 22.82 -2.16 -5.83
N CYS A 120 23.14 -1.03 -5.20
CA CYS A 120 22.30 0.17 -5.13
C CYS A 120 21.68 0.61 -6.48
N GLN A 121 22.46 0.63 -7.57
CA GLN A 121 21.92 1.01 -8.89
C GLN A 121 20.89 0.02 -9.44
N GLN A 122 21.13 -1.28 -9.23
CA GLN A 122 20.23 -2.34 -9.70
C GLN A 122 18.95 -2.36 -8.86
N ILE A 123 19.07 -2.15 -7.55
CA ILE A 123 17.96 -2.06 -6.61
C ILE A 123 17.09 -0.83 -6.90
N LYS A 124 17.70 0.32 -7.22
CA LYS A 124 16.96 1.50 -7.67
C LYS A 124 16.14 1.22 -8.93
N LYS A 125 16.73 0.53 -9.93
CA LYS A 125 16.01 0.11 -11.13
C LYS A 125 14.88 -0.86 -10.80
N LEU A 126 15.12 -1.81 -9.89
CA LEU A 126 14.12 -2.74 -9.39
C LEU A 126 12.94 -2.03 -8.73
N PHE A 127 13.17 -1.04 -7.86
CA PHE A 127 12.08 -0.23 -7.28
C PHE A 127 11.26 0.48 -8.36
N GLY A 128 11.91 1.02 -9.40
CA GLY A 128 11.21 1.59 -10.55
C GLY A 128 10.35 0.57 -11.29
N LEU A 129 10.83 -0.67 -11.44
CA LEU A 129 10.08 -1.77 -12.07
C LEU A 129 8.91 -2.24 -11.18
N LEU A 130 9.12 -2.39 -9.87
CA LEU A 130 8.08 -2.78 -8.92
C LEU A 130 6.97 -1.73 -8.82
N SER A 131 7.32 -0.43 -8.82
CA SER A 131 6.34 0.65 -8.88
C SER A 131 5.53 0.62 -10.18
N ASN A 132 6.19 0.47 -11.34
CA ASN A 132 5.49 0.33 -12.63
C ASN A 132 4.57 -0.91 -12.67
N MET A 133 4.99 -2.01 -12.05
CA MET A 133 4.18 -3.23 -11.90
C MET A 133 2.93 -2.92 -11.07
N CYS A 134 3.08 -2.26 -9.92
CA CYS A 134 1.93 -1.88 -9.09
C CYS A 134 0.99 -0.93 -9.82
N GLN A 135 1.50 0.09 -10.51
CA GLN A 135 0.67 0.99 -11.31
C GLN A 135 -0.16 0.25 -12.35
N ARG A 136 0.44 -0.68 -13.08
CA ARG A 136 -0.28 -1.50 -14.05
C ARG A 136 -1.30 -2.42 -13.36
N ALA A 137 -0.94 -3.02 -12.24
CA ALA A 137 -1.85 -3.87 -11.46
C ALA A 137 -3.05 -3.06 -10.93
N THR A 138 -2.85 -1.79 -10.56
CA THR A 138 -3.91 -0.86 -10.20
C THR A 138 -4.78 -0.50 -11.39
N SER A 139 -4.20 -0.21 -12.56
CA SER A 139 -4.98 0.00 -13.79
C SER A 139 -5.85 -1.20 -14.16
N ASN A 140 -5.39 -2.41 -13.84
CA ASN A 140 -6.13 -3.65 -14.05
C ASN A 140 -7.01 -4.07 -12.85
N GLN A 141 -7.21 -3.18 -11.86
CA GLN A 141 -8.03 -3.44 -10.66
C GLN A 141 -7.59 -4.68 -9.85
N ARG A 142 -6.31 -5.06 -9.94
CA ARG A 142 -5.72 -6.14 -9.12
C ARG A 142 -5.13 -5.62 -7.80
N LEU A 143 -4.77 -4.34 -7.75
CA LEU A 143 -4.28 -3.65 -6.56
C LEU A 143 -5.00 -2.31 -6.39
N THR A 144 -5.07 -1.81 -5.16
CA THR A 144 -5.64 -0.49 -4.85
C THR A 144 -4.63 0.63 -4.90
N LEU A 145 -3.34 0.36 -4.64
CA LEU A 145 -2.30 1.39 -4.52
C LEU A 145 -0.90 0.88 -4.91
N ASP A 146 0.01 1.82 -5.18
CA ASP A 146 1.42 1.55 -5.46
C ASP A 146 2.27 1.56 -4.18
N TYR A 147 2.60 0.37 -3.69
CA TYR A 147 3.39 0.18 -2.47
C TYR A 147 4.86 0.60 -2.59
N PHE A 148 5.40 0.77 -3.81
CA PHE A 148 6.84 1.03 -4.02
C PHE A 148 7.14 2.44 -4.53
N GLN A 149 6.12 3.29 -4.67
CA GLN A 149 6.26 4.67 -5.12
C GLN A 149 7.20 5.49 -4.20
N GLU A 150 7.13 5.27 -2.89
CA GLU A 150 8.00 5.95 -1.93
C GLU A 150 9.43 5.43 -1.96
N GLY A 151 9.63 4.11 -2.07
CA GLY A 151 10.96 3.51 -2.20
C GLY A 151 11.75 4.04 -3.41
N LYS A 152 11.04 4.36 -4.50
CA LYS A 152 11.63 5.03 -5.68
C LYS A 152 12.16 6.44 -5.35
N LYS A 153 11.50 7.19 -4.47
CA LYS A 153 11.93 8.54 -4.06
C LYS A 153 13.18 8.48 -3.18
N THR A 154 13.25 7.54 -2.24
CA THR A 154 14.37 7.38 -1.29
C THR A 154 15.71 7.12 -1.99
N TYR A 155 15.74 6.37 -3.09
CA TYR A 155 16.96 6.13 -3.90
C TYR A 155 17.24 7.21 -4.96
N THR A 156 16.35 8.18 -5.12
CA THR A 156 16.57 9.31 -6.01
C THR A 156 17.28 10.42 -5.24
N VAL A 157 18.59 10.22 -5.00
CA VAL A 157 19.47 11.34 -4.64
C VAL A 157 19.33 12.39 -5.73
N THR A 158 18.76 13.54 -5.37
CA THR A 158 18.58 14.67 -6.26
C THR A 158 19.95 15.15 -6.74
N LYS A 159 20.07 15.50 -8.03
CA LYS A 159 21.33 16.03 -8.63
C LYS A 159 21.95 17.17 -7.82
N LYS A 160 21.14 17.94 -7.06
CA LYS A 160 21.60 19.00 -6.16
C LYS A 160 22.50 18.49 -5.03
N SER A 161 22.26 17.31 -4.47
CA SER A 161 23.09 16.74 -3.40
C SER A 161 24.45 16.22 -3.91
N GLN A 162 24.54 15.82 -5.19
CA GLN A 162 25.81 15.40 -5.79
C GLN A 162 26.76 16.58 -6.09
N GLN A 163 26.23 17.79 -6.28
CA GLN A 163 27.05 19.00 -6.44
C GLN A 163 27.68 19.48 -5.13
N LEU A 164 27.04 19.22 -3.99
CA LEU A 164 27.56 19.58 -2.66
C LEU A 164 28.70 18.64 -2.21
N LEU A 165 28.65 17.36 -2.57
CA LEU A 165 29.70 16.37 -2.27
C LEU A 165 30.98 16.50 -3.11
N ARG A 166 30.97 17.29 -4.20
CA ARG A 166 32.16 17.55 -5.05
C ARG A 166 32.83 18.90 -4.78
N ARG A 167 32.36 19.65 -3.78
CA ARG A 167 32.88 20.96 -3.38
C ARG A 167 33.52 20.96 -1.98
N LEU A 168 33.72 19.77 -1.41
CA LEU A 168 34.62 19.51 -0.27
C LEU A 168 35.81 18.71 -0.82
#